data_AF-A0AAW7H310-F1
#
_entry.id   AF-A0AAW7H310-F1
#
_cell.length_a   1.000
_cell.length_b   1.000
_cell.length_c   1.000
_cell.angle_alpha   90.00
_cell.angle_beta   90.00
_cell.angle_gamma   90.00
#
_symmetry.space_group_name_H-M   'P 1'
#
loop_
_entity.id
_entity.type
_entity.pdbx_description
1 polymer ?
#
loop_
_entity_poly.entity_id
_entity_poly.type
_entity_poly.pdbx_seq_one_letter_code
_entity_poly.pdbx_strand_id
1 'polypeptide(L)'
;MIRCTFHLNGGQLSSLSCPGVGFFPAYSGNSGEHRNNPESIAIKDIGPLPPGKYYIVSRPKGGIFSAIKDYTASEISGSDRDIWFGLFREDEKLDDVTFYNKVSRGYFRLHPAGYTGVSNGCITLPSRAHYNILREALLSTPQMLVTPSLRAYGTIQVY
;
A
#
# COMPACT_ATOMS: atom_id res chain seq x y z
N MET A 1 -0.54 18.03 4.41
CA MET A 1 -0.77 16.60 4.11
C MET A 1 0.26 16.14 3.10
N ILE A 2 0.82 14.94 3.26
CA ILE A 2 1.74 14.38 2.27
C ILE A 2 0.94 13.85 1.08
N ARG A 3 1.37 14.18 -0.14
CA ARG A 3 0.76 13.72 -1.39
C ARG A 3 1.85 13.05 -2.21
N CYS A 4 1.72 11.76 -2.42
CA CYS A 4 2.66 10.98 -3.19
C CYS A 4 2.09 10.58 -4.56
N THR A 5 2.97 10.22 -5.48
CA THR A 5 2.63 9.58 -6.76
C THR A 5 3.40 8.27 -6.92
N PHE A 6 2.80 7.31 -7.61
CA PHE A 6 3.40 6.02 -7.91
C PHE A 6 3.02 5.61 -9.34
N HIS A 7 3.98 5.13 -10.13
CA HIS A 7 3.77 4.80 -11.54
C HIS A 7 3.93 3.31 -11.80
N LEU A 8 2.97 2.67 -12.46
CA LEU A 8 3.05 1.30 -12.93
C LEU A 8 3.82 1.28 -14.26
N ASN A 9 5.12 1.05 -14.20
CA ASN A 9 6.05 1.15 -15.33
C ASN A 9 6.46 -0.19 -15.96
N GLY A 10 5.87 -1.31 -15.52
CA GLY A 10 6.24 -2.68 -15.94
C GLY A 10 7.62 -3.16 -15.47
N GLY A 11 8.37 -2.32 -14.74
CA GLY A 11 9.70 -2.65 -14.24
C GLY A 11 9.68 -3.35 -12.88
N GLN A 12 10.80 -3.95 -12.48
CA GLN A 12 10.91 -4.59 -11.15
C GLN A 12 10.86 -3.58 -9.99
N LEU A 13 11.18 -2.30 -10.26
CA LEU A 13 11.01 -1.18 -9.34
C LEU A 13 10.43 0.01 -10.10
N SER A 14 9.69 0.82 -9.36
CA SER A 14 9.23 2.15 -9.73
C SER A 14 9.58 3.13 -8.60
N SER A 15 9.19 4.40 -8.76
CA SER A 15 9.41 5.44 -7.77
C SER A 15 8.10 5.80 -7.09
N LEU A 16 8.05 5.66 -5.76
CA LEU A 16 7.08 6.32 -4.91
C LEU A 16 7.62 7.71 -4.58
N SER A 17 7.11 8.71 -5.31
CA SER A 17 7.50 10.11 -5.18
C SER A 17 6.63 10.78 -4.12
N CYS A 18 7.22 11.26 -3.04
CA CYS A 18 6.53 12.02 -2.00
C CYS A 18 7.24 13.37 -1.82
N PRO A 19 6.88 14.40 -2.62
CA PRO A 19 7.51 15.72 -2.54
C PRO A 19 7.55 16.28 -1.11
N GLY A 20 8.72 16.77 -0.70
CA GLY A 20 8.98 17.22 0.67
C GLY A 20 9.39 16.13 1.67
N VAL A 21 9.32 14.85 1.28
CA VAL A 21 9.75 13.70 2.11
C VAL A 21 10.88 12.94 1.42
N GLY A 22 10.68 12.54 0.15
CA GLY A 22 11.68 11.80 -0.60
C GLY A 22 11.11 11.07 -1.81
N PHE A 23 12.01 10.40 -2.54
CA PHE A 23 11.70 9.53 -3.67
C PHE A 23 12.19 8.14 -3.32
N PHE A 24 11.27 7.18 -3.20
CA PHE A 24 11.57 5.87 -2.68
C PHE A 24 11.41 4.82 -3.78
N PRO A 25 12.42 3.96 -4.02
CA PRO A 25 12.20 2.75 -4.80
C PRO A 25 11.06 1.94 -4.16
N ALA A 26 10.08 1.56 -4.96
CA ALA A 26 8.93 0.78 -4.52
C ALA A 26 8.41 -0.09 -5.66
N TYR A 27 7.59 -1.08 -5.33
CA TYR A 27 6.96 -1.93 -6.33
C TYR A 27 5.58 -2.38 -5.87
N SER A 28 4.80 -2.87 -6.82
CA SER A 28 3.46 -3.39 -6.62
C SER A 28 3.22 -4.59 -7.53
N GLY A 29 2.58 -5.63 -7.01
CA GLY A 29 2.38 -6.88 -7.74
C GLY A 29 3.54 -7.87 -7.54
N ASN A 30 3.26 -9.14 -7.83
CA ASN A 30 4.20 -10.22 -7.64
C ASN A 30 5.41 -10.10 -8.58
N SER A 31 6.56 -10.59 -8.13
CA SER A 31 7.81 -10.57 -8.92
C SER A 31 7.64 -11.26 -10.27
N GLY A 32 8.45 -10.85 -11.24
CA GLY A 32 8.35 -11.34 -12.62
C GLY A 32 7.48 -10.43 -13.47
N GLU A 33 6.66 -11.03 -14.34
CA GLU A 33 5.89 -10.33 -15.38
C GLU A 33 4.75 -9.45 -14.87
N HIS A 34 4.30 -9.66 -13.64
CA HIS A 34 3.19 -8.91 -13.04
C HIS A 34 3.65 -7.67 -12.26
N ARG A 35 4.94 -7.55 -11.97
CA ARG A 35 5.46 -6.47 -11.13
C ARG A 35 5.36 -5.13 -11.86
N ASN A 36 4.70 -4.18 -11.22
CA ASN A 36 4.38 -2.85 -11.74
C ASN A 36 3.72 -2.87 -13.13
N ASN A 37 3.16 -4.00 -13.56
CA ASN A 37 2.64 -4.15 -14.91
C ASN A 37 1.16 -3.72 -14.97
N PRO A 38 0.83 -2.61 -15.65
CA PRO A 38 -0.57 -2.15 -15.76
C PRO A 38 -1.47 -3.17 -16.46
N GLU A 39 -0.95 -4.02 -17.35
CA GLU A 39 -1.77 -5.05 -18.00
C GLU A 39 -2.20 -6.18 -17.05
N SER A 40 -1.55 -6.29 -15.89
CA SER A 40 -1.86 -7.31 -14.88
C SER A 40 -2.86 -6.86 -13.82
N ILE A 41 -3.40 -5.63 -13.87
CA ILE A 41 -4.29 -5.09 -12.82
C ILE A 41 -5.52 -5.97 -12.57
N ALA A 42 -6.07 -6.62 -13.60
CA ALA A 42 -7.26 -7.47 -13.42
C ALA A 42 -6.93 -8.85 -12.81
N ILE A 43 -5.65 -9.19 -12.59
CA ILE A 43 -5.25 -10.47 -12.02
C ILE A 43 -5.28 -10.38 -10.50
N LYS A 44 -6.29 -11.02 -9.90
CA LYS A 44 -6.52 -11.02 -8.46
C LYS A 44 -5.30 -11.55 -7.69
N ASP A 45 -4.95 -10.86 -6.60
CA ASP A 45 -3.87 -11.18 -5.65
C ASP A 45 -2.46 -11.34 -6.25
N ILE A 46 -2.27 -11.01 -7.53
CA ILE A 46 -1.01 -11.15 -8.27
C ILE A 46 -0.61 -9.82 -8.89
N GLY A 47 -1.55 -9.18 -9.58
CA GLY A 47 -1.32 -7.92 -10.27
C GLY A 47 -1.12 -6.73 -9.33
N PRO A 48 -0.62 -5.60 -9.84
CA PRO A 48 -0.46 -4.41 -9.04
C PRO A 48 -1.81 -3.85 -8.58
N LEU A 49 -1.78 -2.91 -7.63
CA LEU A 49 -2.95 -2.10 -7.30
C LEU A 49 -3.46 -1.35 -8.54
N PRO A 50 -4.79 -1.23 -8.73
CA PRO A 50 -5.36 -0.48 -9.85
C PRO A 50 -5.03 1.02 -9.85
N PRO A 51 -4.88 1.69 -11.01
CA PRO A 51 -4.68 3.14 -11.12
C PRO A 51 -5.83 3.91 -10.49
N GLY A 52 -5.51 4.96 -9.73
CA GLY A 52 -6.49 5.73 -8.96
C GLY A 52 -5.84 6.46 -7.80
N LYS A 53 -6.65 7.27 -7.11
CA LYS A 53 -6.22 7.96 -5.89
C LYS A 53 -6.52 7.09 -4.68
N TYR A 54 -5.57 6.99 -3.76
CA TYR A 54 -5.66 6.19 -2.54
C TYR A 54 -5.40 7.08 -1.33
N TYR A 55 -6.19 6.90 -0.28
CA TYR A 55 -5.95 7.45 1.04
C TYR A 55 -5.05 6.52 1.85
N ILE A 56 -4.00 7.09 2.44
CA ILE A 56 -3.13 6.39 3.39
C ILE A 56 -3.78 6.46 4.75
N VAL A 57 -4.28 5.34 5.25
CA VAL A 57 -5.05 5.25 6.50
C VAL A 57 -4.38 4.28 7.47
N SER A 58 -4.78 4.34 8.74
CA SER A 58 -4.38 3.30 9.69
C SER A 58 -4.86 1.94 9.19
N ARG A 59 -4.01 0.91 9.24
CA ARG A 59 -4.40 -0.44 8.83
C ARG A 59 -5.59 -0.90 9.69
N PRO A 60 -6.70 -1.36 9.09
CA PRO A 60 -7.77 -1.98 9.85
C PRO A 60 -7.23 -3.18 10.63
N LYS A 61 -7.35 -3.15 11.96
CA LYS A 61 -7.02 -4.28 12.82
C LYS A 61 -8.32 -5.03 13.11
N GLY A 62 -8.33 -6.34 12.90
CA GLY A 62 -9.44 -7.18 13.34
C GLY A 62 -9.44 -7.38 14.87
N GLY A 63 -10.37 -8.19 15.37
CA GLY A 63 -10.40 -8.58 16.79
C GLY A 63 -9.18 -9.40 17.23
N ILE A 64 -9.16 -9.86 18.48
CA ILE A 64 -8.03 -10.55 19.13
C ILE A 64 -7.44 -11.71 18.27
N PHE A 65 -8.30 -12.52 17.64
CA PHE A 65 -7.85 -13.59 16.74
C PHE A 65 -7.07 -13.10 15.51
N SER A 66 -7.41 -11.92 14.99
CA SER A 66 -6.67 -11.27 13.90
C SER A 66 -5.30 -10.79 14.37
N ALA A 67 -5.20 -10.26 15.59
CA ALA A 67 -3.93 -9.80 16.16
C ALA A 67 -2.91 -10.95 16.31
N ILE A 68 -3.35 -12.12 16.79
CA ILE A 68 -2.48 -13.32 16.88
C ILE A 68 -2.01 -13.77 15.49
N LYS A 69 -2.93 -13.82 14.51
CA LYS A 69 -2.58 -14.16 13.11
C LYS A 69 -1.63 -13.13 12.49
N ASP A 70 -1.77 -11.87 12.84
CA ASP A 70 -0.90 -10.81 12.33
C ASP A 70 0.50 -10.89 12.94
N TYR A 71 0.61 -11.19 14.23
CA TYR A 71 1.90 -11.42 14.87
C TYR A 71 2.63 -12.59 14.23
N THR A 72 1.99 -13.75 14.10
CA THR A 72 2.64 -14.93 13.49
C THR A 72 3.03 -14.70 12.04
N ALA A 73 2.17 -14.02 11.27
CA ALA A 73 2.49 -13.68 9.89
C ALA A 73 3.60 -12.62 9.77
N SER A 74 3.75 -11.73 10.75
CA SER A 74 4.84 -10.76 10.81
C SER A 74 6.18 -11.45 11.01
N GLU A 75 6.25 -12.39 11.95
CA GLU A 75 7.46 -13.20 12.21
C GLU A 75 7.85 -14.03 10.98
N ILE A 76 6.88 -14.72 10.38
CA ILE A 76 7.11 -15.57 9.19
C ILE A 76 7.58 -14.74 7.99
N SER A 77 6.96 -13.58 7.79
CA SER A 77 7.28 -12.73 6.63
C SER A 77 8.49 -11.83 6.87
N GLY A 78 8.91 -11.59 8.11
CA GLY A 78 9.94 -10.59 8.43
C GLY A 78 9.47 -9.14 8.26
N SER A 79 8.18 -8.91 7.99
CA SER A 79 7.58 -7.59 7.84
C SER A 79 6.47 -7.43 8.86
N ASP A 80 6.73 -6.59 9.87
CA ASP A 80 5.81 -6.29 10.95
C ASP A 80 4.51 -5.64 10.44
N ARG A 81 3.39 -6.33 10.56
CA ARG A 81 2.09 -5.87 10.09
C ARG A 81 1.49 -4.74 10.93
N ASP A 82 2.01 -4.48 12.13
CA ASP A 82 1.57 -3.38 12.97
C ASP A 82 2.09 -2.01 12.49
N ILE A 83 3.18 -2.00 11.71
CA ILE A 83 3.72 -0.76 11.15
C ILE A 83 3.08 -0.40 9.80
N TRP A 84 2.35 -1.31 9.16
CA TRP A 84 1.74 -1.13 7.84
C TRP A 84 0.61 -0.09 7.83
N PHE A 85 0.43 0.59 6.70
CA PHE A 85 -0.75 1.41 6.44
C PHE A 85 -1.75 0.70 5.53
N GLY A 86 -3.03 1.06 5.63
CA GLY A 86 -4.05 0.73 4.63
C GLY A 86 -4.03 1.73 3.47
N LEU A 87 -4.37 1.26 2.27
CA LEU A 87 -4.56 2.08 1.09
C LEU A 87 -6.00 1.95 0.61
N PHE A 88 -6.85 2.92 0.95
CA PHE A 88 -8.26 2.91 0.58
C PHE A 88 -8.44 3.72 -0.71
N ARG A 89 -9.00 3.09 -1.74
CA ARG A 89 -9.21 3.77 -3.03
C ARG A 89 -10.30 4.83 -2.86
N GLU A 90 -10.08 6.00 -3.44
CA GLU A 90 -11.11 7.01 -3.63
C GLU A 90 -12.05 6.58 -4.76
N ASP A 91 -13.04 5.77 -4.41
CA ASP A 91 -14.18 5.42 -5.25
C ASP A 91 -15.50 5.64 -4.48
N GLU A 92 -16.62 5.13 -5.00
CA GLU A 92 -17.94 5.29 -4.37
C GLU A 92 -18.02 4.68 -2.95
N LYS A 93 -17.15 3.71 -2.64
CA LYS A 93 -17.10 3.00 -1.36
C LYS A 93 -15.70 3.09 -0.79
N LEU A 94 -15.51 4.08 0.07
CA LEU A 94 -14.23 4.31 0.73
C LEU A 94 -13.96 3.25 1.82
N ASP A 95 -13.59 2.05 1.38
CA ASP A 95 -13.28 0.90 2.20
C ASP A 95 -12.03 0.16 1.69
N ASP A 96 -11.78 -1.04 2.22
CA ASP A 96 -10.57 -1.82 1.94
C ASP A 96 -10.69 -2.68 0.66
N VAL A 97 -11.82 -2.62 -0.04
CA VAL A 97 -12.13 -3.40 -1.24
C VAL A 97 -12.54 -2.45 -2.35
N THR A 98 -12.20 -2.81 -3.58
CA THR A 98 -12.63 -2.08 -4.76
C THR A 98 -12.88 -3.06 -5.91
N PHE A 99 -13.51 -2.56 -6.97
CA PHE A 99 -13.73 -3.33 -8.19
C PHE A 99 -13.00 -2.67 -9.35
N TYR A 100 -12.23 -3.48 -10.07
CA TYR A 100 -11.60 -3.07 -11.32
C TYR A 100 -11.98 -4.07 -12.41
N ASN A 101 -12.61 -3.61 -13.48
CA ASN A 101 -13.11 -4.47 -14.56
C ASN A 101 -13.92 -5.68 -14.05
N LYS A 102 -14.82 -5.46 -13.08
CA LYS A 102 -15.64 -6.49 -12.41
C LYS A 102 -14.85 -7.49 -11.53
N VAL A 103 -13.53 -7.34 -11.40
CA VAL A 103 -12.71 -8.13 -10.48
C VAL A 103 -12.64 -7.41 -9.14
N SER A 104 -13.00 -8.12 -8.06
CA SER A 104 -12.80 -7.64 -6.69
C SER A 104 -11.31 -7.66 -6.35
N ARG A 105 -10.80 -6.51 -5.94
CA ARG A 105 -9.44 -6.29 -5.44
C ARG A 105 -9.51 -5.61 -4.08
N GLY A 106 -8.44 -5.63 -3.28
CA GLY A 106 -8.48 -4.96 -1.99
C GLY A 106 -7.36 -5.38 -1.05
N TYR A 107 -7.55 -5.04 0.22
CA TYR A 107 -6.60 -5.24 1.31
C TYR A 107 -5.22 -4.64 1.00
N PHE A 108 -5.22 -3.55 0.24
CA PHE A 108 -4.01 -2.90 -0.22
C PHE A 108 -3.30 -2.21 0.94
N ARG A 109 -1.96 -2.35 0.97
CA ARG A 109 -1.12 -1.84 2.05
C ARG A 109 0.03 -1.03 1.50
N LEU A 110 0.52 -0.11 2.31
CA LEU A 110 1.84 0.50 2.16
C LEU A 110 2.74 -0.06 3.26
N HIS A 111 3.75 -0.83 2.87
CA HIS A 111 4.57 -1.61 3.80
C HIS A 111 6.01 -1.85 3.32
N PRO A 112 6.96 -2.20 4.21
CA PRO A 112 8.26 -2.66 3.79
C PRO A 112 8.19 -4.12 3.31
N ALA A 113 9.09 -4.49 2.40
CA ALA A 113 9.26 -5.87 1.98
C ALA A 113 9.59 -6.77 3.19
N GLY A 114 8.96 -7.95 3.21
CA GLY A 114 9.41 -9.07 4.04
C GLY A 114 10.54 -9.85 3.37
N TYR A 115 10.95 -10.97 3.96
CA TYR A 115 12.04 -11.83 3.48
C TYR A 115 11.87 -12.25 2.01
N THR A 116 10.63 -12.50 1.57
CA THR A 116 10.31 -12.95 0.21
C THR A 116 9.84 -11.82 -0.72
N GLY A 117 9.68 -10.59 -0.21
CA GLY A 117 9.29 -9.44 -1.01
C GLY A 117 7.96 -9.55 -1.75
N VAL A 118 7.03 -10.38 -1.27
CA VAL A 118 5.69 -10.56 -1.86
C VAL A 118 4.89 -9.26 -1.80
N SER A 119 4.14 -8.97 -2.89
CA SER A 119 3.24 -7.84 -2.98
C SER A 119 2.02 -8.23 -3.81
N ASN A 120 0.91 -8.56 -3.15
CA ASN A 120 -0.33 -8.97 -3.81
C ASN A 120 -1.15 -7.76 -4.28
N GLY A 121 -0.48 -6.79 -4.90
CA GLY A 121 -1.01 -5.49 -5.25
C GLY A 121 -0.90 -4.44 -4.15
N CYS A 122 0.07 -4.56 -3.24
CA CYS A 122 0.40 -3.51 -2.27
C CYS A 122 1.47 -2.56 -2.86
N ILE A 123 1.66 -1.37 -2.27
CA ILE A 123 2.89 -0.60 -2.51
C ILE A 123 3.92 -1.05 -1.48
N THR A 124 4.97 -1.70 -1.96
CA THR A 124 5.99 -2.33 -1.12
C THR A 124 7.34 -1.65 -1.34
N LEU A 125 7.96 -1.21 -0.25
CA LEU A 125 9.31 -0.63 -0.29
C LEU A 125 10.33 -1.74 0.03
N PRO A 126 11.33 -2.02 -0.83
CA PRO A 126 12.34 -3.04 -0.56
C PRO A 126 13.24 -2.68 0.63
N SER A 127 13.47 -1.39 0.86
CA SER A 127 14.28 -0.91 1.98
C SER A 127 13.41 -0.56 3.19
N ARG A 128 13.65 -1.26 4.31
CA ARG A 128 12.99 -0.95 5.61
C ARG A 128 13.37 0.45 6.10
N ALA A 129 14.59 0.91 5.85
CA ALA A 129 15.02 2.26 6.23
C ALA A 129 14.24 3.34 5.47
N HIS A 130 14.07 3.19 4.15
CA HIS A 130 13.23 4.09 3.35
C HIS A 130 11.78 4.09 3.82
N TYR A 131 11.25 2.90 4.15
CA TYR A 131 9.91 2.80 4.70
C TYR A 131 9.77 3.55 6.02
N ASN A 132 10.73 3.42 6.93
CA ASN A 132 10.69 4.11 8.22
C ASN A 132 10.71 5.63 8.05
N ILE A 133 11.53 6.18 7.14
CA ILE A 133 11.55 7.61 6.83
C ILE A 133 10.17 8.08 6.36
N LEU A 134 9.57 7.37 5.39
CA LEU A 134 8.24 7.72 4.88
C LEU A 134 7.17 7.60 5.98
N ARG A 135 7.23 6.53 6.78
CA ARG A 135 6.27 6.27 7.86
C ARG A 135 6.32 7.36 8.93
N GLU A 136 7.50 7.75 9.36
CA GLU A 136 7.69 8.82 10.35
C GLU A 136 7.10 10.14 9.83
N ALA A 137 7.38 10.51 8.58
CA ALA A 137 6.82 11.70 7.96
C ALA A 137 5.28 11.68 7.86
N LEU A 138 4.70 10.51 7.54
CA LEU A 138 3.25 10.32 7.51
C LEU A 138 2.64 10.47 8.90
N LEU A 139 3.24 9.88 9.93
CA LEU A 139 2.74 9.95 11.30
C LEU A 139 2.90 11.33 11.94
N SER A 140 3.92 12.10 11.54
CA SER A 140 4.14 13.46 12.03
C SER A 140 3.25 14.51 11.33
N THR A 141 2.56 14.12 10.26
CA THR A 141 1.69 15.03 9.50
C THR A 141 0.28 15.06 10.09
N PRO A 142 -0.33 16.24 10.29
CA PRO A 142 -1.73 16.34 10.71
C PRO A 142 -2.66 15.55 9.79
N GLN A 143 -3.47 14.68 10.39
CA GLN A 143 -4.40 13.83 9.66
C GLN A 143 -5.58 14.62 9.10
N MET A 144 -5.98 14.30 7.87
CA MET A 144 -7.19 14.78 7.25
C MET A 144 -8.38 13.93 7.66
N LEU A 145 -9.50 14.55 8.02
CA LEU A 145 -10.78 13.87 8.13
C LEU A 145 -11.34 13.63 6.72
N VAL A 146 -11.48 12.37 6.31
CA VAL A 146 -12.02 12.00 4.99
C VAL A 146 -13.52 11.72 5.10
N THR A 147 -13.90 10.99 6.16
CA THR A 147 -15.29 10.77 6.58
C THR A 147 -15.34 10.90 8.10
N PRO A 148 -16.52 10.96 8.75
CA PRO A 148 -16.61 11.04 10.21
C PRO A 148 -15.85 9.94 10.97
N SER A 149 -15.68 8.76 10.36
CA SER A 149 -14.99 7.60 10.94
C SER A 149 -13.61 7.32 10.34
N LEU A 150 -13.19 8.03 9.29
CA LEU A 150 -11.94 7.76 8.59
C LEU A 150 -11.03 8.99 8.54
N ARG A 151 -9.79 8.78 8.99
CA ARG A 151 -8.71 9.78 8.94
C ARG A 151 -7.57 9.27 8.07
N ALA A 152 -7.01 10.16 7.25
CA ALA A 152 -5.90 9.85 6.37
C ALA A 152 -4.64 10.66 6.73
N TYR A 153 -3.48 10.01 6.68
CA TYR A 153 -2.16 10.62 6.87
C TYR A 153 -1.66 11.33 5.60
N GLY A 154 -2.14 10.89 4.45
CA GLY A 154 -1.76 11.41 3.13
C GLY A 154 -2.51 10.70 2.02
N THR A 155 -2.11 10.96 0.78
CA THR A 155 -2.68 10.30 -0.40
C THR A 155 -1.60 9.80 -1.34
N ILE A 156 -1.89 8.75 -2.10
CA ILE A 156 -1.06 8.26 -3.20
C ILE A 156 -1.89 8.28 -4.48
N GLN A 157 -1.45 9.01 -5.49
CA GLN A 157 -2.00 8.90 -6.84
C GLN A 157 -1.22 7.84 -7.61
N VAL A 158 -1.93 6.85 -8.13
CA VAL A 158 -1.36 5.74 -8.89
C VAL A 158 -1.68 5.95 -10.36
N TYR A 159 -0.66 5.90 -11.21
CA TYR A 159 -0.75 6.03 -12.66
C TYR A 159 -0.36 4.71 -13.34
#